data_AF-A0A8T4HMS9-F1
#
_entry.id   AF-A0A8T4HMS9-F1
#
_cell.length_a   1.000
_cell.length_b   1.000
_cell.length_c   1.000
_cell.angle_alpha   90.00
_cell.angle_beta   90.00
_cell.angle_gamma   90.00
#
_symmetry.space_group_name_H-M   'P 1'
#
loop_
_entity.id
_entity.type
_entity.pdbx_description
1 polymer ?
#
loop_
_entity_poly.entity_id
_entity_poly.type
_entity_poly.pdbx_seq_one_letter_code
_entity_poly.pdbx_strand_id
1 'polypeptide(L)'
;MKHESGNGKDMPHSTRETVHEAYSFACMKCGHGWEQEYEIQHLEYTDGRPLVVYYEDGKRVPSPLTKPTCRFCDAHVVRIMRSGRVSKAEAALPHH
;
A
#
# COMPACT_ATOMS: atom_id res chain seq x y z
N MET A 1 41.64 -0.41 -40.62
CA MET A 1 40.24 0.07 -40.68
C MET A 1 39.57 -0.49 -39.43
N LYS A 2 39.59 0.24 -38.30
CA LYS A 2 38.44 1.01 -37.72
C LYS A 2 37.17 0.15 -37.74
N HIS A 3 36.58 -0.25 -36.62
CA HIS A 3 35.85 0.56 -35.61
C HIS A 3 36.10 -0.02 -34.18
N GLU A 4 36.33 0.72 -33.08
CA GLU A 4 35.47 1.70 -32.37
C GLU A 4 34.06 1.09 -32.10
N SER A 5 33.51 0.97 -30.89
CA SER A 5 33.56 1.83 -29.71
C SER A 5 33.12 1.06 -28.47
N GLY A 6 33.69 1.40 -27.32
CA GLY A 6 33.02 1.20 -26.05
C GLY A 6 31.94 2.26 -25.82
N ASN A 7 31.17 2.06 -24.74
CA ASN A 7 30.54 3.05 -23.85
C ASN A 7 29.04 2.81 -23.64
N GLY A 8 28.64 2.74 -22.38
CA GLY A 8 27.22 2.72 -22.00
C GLY A 8 26.97 2.42 -20.53
N LYS A 9 27.66 3.15 -19.64
CA LYS A 9 27.44 3.30 -18.19
C LYS A 9 26.21 2.58 -17.61
N ASP A 10 26.47 1.53 -16.84
CA ASP A 10 25.58 1.06 -15.77
C ASP A 10 25.51 2.19 -14.73
N MET A 11 24.53 3.07 -14.91
CA MET A 11 24.15 4.06 -13.90
C MET A 11 23.32 3.30 -12.86
N PRO A 12 23.57 3.43 -11.55
CA PRO A 12 22.68 2.84 -10.57
C PRO A 12 21.31 3.50 -10.74
N HIS A 13 20.40 2.80 -11.40
CA HIS A 13 19.00 3.17 -11.41
C HIS A 13 18.58 3.03 -9.95
N SER A 14 18.29 4.14 -9.27
CA SER A 14 17.56 4.09 -8.01
C SER A 14 16.26 3.36 -8.33
N THR A 15 16.18 2.08 -7.98
CA THR A 15 15.12 1.17 -8.43
C THR A 15 13.85 1.56 -7.71
N ARG A 16 13.08 2.43 -8.37
CA ARG A 16 11.74 2.81 -7.96
C ARG A 16 10.81 1.66 -8.31
N GLU A 17 10.75 0.67 -7.44
CA GLU A 17 9.80 -0.42 -7.60
C GLU A 17 8.43 0.06 -7.15
N THR A 18 7.45 -0.05 -8.04
CA THR A 18 6.05 0.23 -7.75
C THR A 18 5.29 -1.08 -7.79
N VAL A 19 4.58 -1.40 -6.72
CA VAL A 19 3.74 -2.60 -6.62
C VAL A 19 2.31 -2.20 -6.30
N HIS A 20 1.34 -2.99 -6.79
CA HIS A 20 -0.07 -2.81 -6.48
C HIS A 20 -0.49 -3.90 -5.50
N GLU A 21 -0.97 -3.53 -4.33
CA GLU A 21 -1.41 -4.48 -3.31
C GLU A 21 -2.76 -4.06 -2.73
N ALA A 22 -3.68 -5.02 -2.64
CA ALA A 22 -4.97 -4.85 -2.01
C ALA A 22 -4.92 -5.32 -0.56
N TYR A 23 -5.52 -4.56 0.35
CA TYR A 23 -5.68 -4.97 1.74
C TYR A 23 -7.14 -4.97 2.16
N SER A 24 -7.46 -5.95 2.98
CA SER A 24 -8.76 -6.12 3.62
C SER A 24 -8.74 -5.48 5.00
N PHE A 25 -9.74 -4.69 5.36
CA PHE A 25 -9.86 -4.00 6.65
C PHE A 25 -11.17 -4.34 7.34
N ALA A 26 -11.17 -4.35 8.67
CA ALA A 26 -12.37 -4.45 9.49
C ALA A 26 -12.29 -3.50 10.69
N CYS A 27 -13.27 -2.61 10.83
CA CYS A 27 -13.37 -1.73 11.98
C CYS A 27 -13.99 -2.47 13.17
N MET A 28 -13.28 -2.52 14.30
CA MET A 28 -13.76 -3.15 15.53
C MET A 28 -14.71 -2.23 16.33
N LYS A 29 -14.89 -0.97 15.91
CA LYS A 29 -15.83 -0.02 16.53
C LYS A 29 -17.19 -0.02 15.83
N CYS A 30 -17.23 0.15 14.51
CA CYS A 30 -18.49 0.22 13.75
C CYS A 30 -18.83 -1.04 12.94
N GLY A 31 -17.99 -2.08 12.98
CA GLY A 31 -18.25 -3.36 12.32
C GLY A 31 -18.05 -3.41 10.80
N HIS A 32 -17.79 -2.27 10.15
CA HIS A 32 -17.64 -2.23 8.69
C HIS A 32 -16.36 -2.92 8.24
N GLY A 33 -16.48 -3.75 7.21
CA GLY A 33 -15.36 -4.30 6.45
C GLY A 33 -15.25 -3.64 5.09
N TRP A 34 -14.04 -3.41 4.61
CA TRP A 34 -13.81 -2.93 3.25
C TRP A 34 -12.50 -3.48 2.69
N GLU A 35 -12.37 -3.50 1.37
CA GLU A 35 -11.12 -3.75 0.68
C GLU A 35 -10.66 -2.46 0.00
N GLN A 36 -9.34 -2.24 -0.02
CA GLN A 36 -8.75 -1.08 -0.69
C GLN A 36 -7.47 -1.48 -1.40
N GLU A 37 -7.35 -1.06 -2.66
CA GLU A 37 -6.15 -1.19 -3.47
C GLU A 37 -5.22 0.00 -3.23
N TYR A 38 -3.93 -0.29 -3.10
CA TYR A 38 -2.88 0.72 -2.95
C TYR A 38 -1.81 0.53 -4.01
N GLU A 39 -1.31 1.65 -4.50
CA GLU A 39 -0.01 1.71 -5.16
C GLU A 39 1.05 1.95 -4.09
N ILE A 40 2.06 1.09 -4.03
CA ILE A 40 3.14 1.11 -3.05
C ILE A 40 4.45 1.34 -3.79
N GLN A 41 5.09 2.46 -3.51
CA GLN A 41 6.39 2.79 -4.08
C GLN A 41 7.50 2.49 -3.07
N HIS A 42 8.41 1.60 -3.43
CA HIS A 42 9.67 1.35 -2.73
C HIS A 42 10.72 2.33 -3.25
N LEU A 43 11.11 3.26 -2.40
CA LEU A 43 12.08 4.31 -2.65
C LEU A 43 13.29 4.12 -1.72
N GLU A 44 14.38 4.78 -2.05
CA GLU A 44 15.54 4.89 -1.18
C GLU A 44 15.89 6.37 -1.00
N TYR A 45 16.19 6.77 0.23
CA TYR A 45 16.79 8.07 0.49
C TYR A 45 18.21 8.14 -0.07
N THR A 46 18.76 9.35 -0.22
CA THR A 46 20.13 9.55 -0.70
C THR A 46 21.21 8.91 0.17
N ASP A 47 20.87 8.58 1.42
CA ASP A 47 21.74 7.87 2.36
C ASP A 47 21.48 6.35 2.40
N GLY A 48 20.70 5.82 1.46
CA GLY A 48 20.44 4.38 1.32
C GLY A 48 19.38 3.83 2.28
N ARG A 49 18.70 4.69 3.05
CA ARG A 49 17.59 4.23 3.91
C ARG A 49 16.35 3.92 3.06
N PRO A 50 15.65 2.80 3.30
CA PRO A 50 14.42 2.49 2.57
C PRO A 50 13.29 3.45 2.97
N LEU A 51 12.47 3.82 1.98
CA LEU A 51 11.27 4.62 2.13
C LEU A 51 10.13 3.95 1.37
N VAL A 52 9.06 3.59 2.09
CA VAL A 52 7.86 3.05 1.48
C VAL A 52 6.78 4.13 1.46
N VAL A 53 6.23 4.41 0.28
CA VAL A 53 5.17 5.41 0.09
C VAL A 53 3.92 4.74 -0.45
N TYR A 54 2.78 5.02 0.19
CA TYR A 54 1.48 4.45 -0.17
C TYR A 54 0.62 5.50 -0.87
N TYR A 55 -0.10 5.07 -1.90
CA TYR A 55 -1.07 5.86 -2.63
C TYR A 55 -2.41 5.14 -2.73
N GLU A 56 -3.49 5.88 -2.56
CA GLU A 56 -4.87 5.48 -2.81
C GLU A 56 -5.39 6.32 -3.98
N ASP A 57 -5.81 5.69 -5.08
CA ASP A 57 -6.32 6.41 -6.26
C ASP A 57 -5.37 7.54 -6.72
N GLY A 58 -4.06 7.28 -6.69
CA GLY A 58 -3.01 8.24 -7.04
C GLY A 58 -2.72 9.32 -6.00
N LYS A 59 -3.43 9.34 -4.86
CA LYS A 59 -3.22 10.29 -3.76
C LYS A 59 -2.35 9.67 -2.67
N ARG A 60 -1.31 10.39 -2.26
CA ARG A 60 -0.42 9.93 -1.18
C ARG A 60 -1.19 9.87 0.15
N VAL A 61 -1.13 8.71 0.80
CA VAL A 61 -1.79 8.46 2.08
C VAL A 61 -0.78 8.01 3.15
N PRO A 62 -1.12 8.11 4.44
CA PRO A 62 -0.36 7.45 5.49
C PRO A 62 -0.27 5.94 5.23
N SER A 63 0.77 5.28 5.77
CA SER A 63 0.88 3.83 5.66
C SER A 63 -0.34 3.15 6.31
N PRO A 64 -1.17 2.42 5.52
CA PRO A 64 -2.37 1.78 6.04
C PRO A 64 -2.02 0.68 7.05
N LEU A 65 -0.79 0.14 6.98
CA LEU A 65 -0.27 -0.91 7.86
C LEU A 65 0.09 -0.42 9.27
N THR A 66 0.48 0.85 9.40
CA THR A 66 0.92 1.42 10.69
C THR A 66 -0.11 2.34 11.32
N LYS A 67 -0.96 2.98 10.51
CA LYS A 67 -1.98 3.93 10.97
C LYS A 67 -3.33 3.68 10.29
N PRO A 68 -3.91 2.47 10.45
CA PRO A 68 -5.21 2.20 9.86
C PRO A 68 -6.28 3.09 10.53
N THR A 69 -7.10 3.73 9.71
CA THR A 69 -8.20 4.60 10.15
C THR A 69 -9.47 4.18 9.43
N CYS A 70 -10.56 3.99 10.17
CA CYS A 70 -11.83 3.63 9.59
C CYS A 70 -12.40 4.81 8.80
N ARG A 71 -12.57 4.64 7.49
CA ARG A 71 -13.15 5.67 6.60
C ARG A 71 -14.64 5.98 6.84
N PHE A 72 -15.31 5.21 7.71
CA PHE A 72 -16.74 5.35 8.02
C PHE A 72 -17.01 5.99 9.39
N CYS A 73 -16.08 5.90 10.35
CA CYS A 73 -16.29 6.40 11.71
C CYS A 73 -15.04 6.98 12.38
N ASP A 74 -13.96 7.16 11.62
CA ASP A 74 -12.68 7.75 12.03
C ASP A 74 -11.96 7.05 13.19
N ALA A 75 -12.40 5.85 13.58
CA ALA A 75 -11.76 5.08 14.63
C ALA A 75 -10.46 4.41 14.16
N HIS A 76 -9.47 4.33 15.04
CA HIS A 76 -8.17 3.70 14.78
C HIS A 76 -8.11 2.22 15.20
N VAL A 77 -9.16 1.68 15.79
CA VAL A 77 -9.30 0.24 16.11
C VAL A 77 -9.76 -0.53 14.87
N VAL A 78 -8.84 -0.69 13.93
CA VAL A 78 -9.06 -1.37 12.65
C VAL A 78 -8.09 -2.55 12.54
N ARG A 79 -8.62 -3.73 12.21
CA ARG A 79 -7.81 -4.91 11.87
C ARG A 79 -7.54 -4.94 10.38
N ILE A 80 -6.31 -5.30 10.03
CA ILE A 80 -5.85 -5.48 8.64
C ILE A 80 -5.70 -6.99 8.41
N MET A 81 -6.19 -7.44 7.27
CA MET A 81 -6.20 -8.83 6.83
C MET A 81 -5.54 -8.92 5.44
N ARG A 82 -5.00 -10.08 5.09
CA ARG A 82 -4.50 -10.33 3.73
C ARG A 82 -5.63 -10.14 2.71
N SER A 83 -5.27 -9.68 1.51
CA SER A 83 -6.13 -9.50 0.34
C SER A 83 -7.07 -10.69 0.13
N GLY A 84 -8.34 -10.44 -0.21
CA GLY A 84 -9.30 -11.50 -0.55
C GLY A 84 -10.05 -12.12 0.64
N ARG A 85 -10.14 -11.46 1.80
CA ARG A 85 -10.86 -12.00 2.98
C ARG A 85 -12.11 -11.22 3.40
N VAL A 86 -12.56 -10.19 2.65
CA VAL A 86 -13.72 -9.36 3.05
C VAL A 86 -15.08 -9.84 2.56
N SER A 87 -15.19 -10.92 1.77
CA SER A 87 -16.50 -11.40 1.31
C SER A 87 -17.36 -12.10 2.40
N LYS A 88 -16.93 -12.11 3.67
CA LYS A 88 -17.67 -12.77 4.77
C LYS A 88 -18.01 -11.90 5.98
N ALA A 89 -17.56 -10.64 6.04
CA ALA A 89 -17.84 -9.77 7.19
C ALA A 89 -19.21 -9.07 7.10
N GLU A 90 -19.76 -8.89 5.89
CA GLU A 90 -21.08 -8.25 5.71
C GLU A 90 -22.27 -9.15 6.08
N ALA A 91 -22.06 -10.46 6.28
CA ALA A 91 -23.15 -11.39 6.61
C ALA A 91 -23.38 -11.63 8.11
N ALA A 92 -22.64 -10.97 9.01
CA ALA A 92 -22.60 -11.33 10.43
C ALA A 92 -23.05 -10.26 11.44
N LEU A 93 -23.75 -9.20 11.00
CA LEU A 93 -24.33 -8.22 11.91
C LEU A 93 -25.85 -8.18 11.73
N PRO A 94 -26.65 -8.84 12.60
CA PRO A 94 -28.08 -8.57 12.66
C PRO A 94 -28.29 -7.13 13.12
N HIS A 95 -29.08 -6.39 12.35
CA HIS A 95 -29.69 -5.13 12.73
C HIS A 95 -30.39 -5.30 14.09
N HIS A 96 -30.11 -4.40 15.03
CA HIS A 96 -30.79 -4.32 16.32
C HIS A 96 -31.59 -3.02 16.39
#